data_AF-A0A3M5WPI3-F1
#
_entry.id   AF-A0A3M5WPI3-F1
#
_cell.length_a   1.000
_cell.length_b   1.000
_cell.length_c   1.000
_cell.angle_alpha   90.00
_cell.angle_beta   90.00
_cell.angle_gamma   90.00
#
_symmetry.space_group_name_H-M   'P 1'
#
loop_
_entity.id
_entity.type
_entity.pdbx_description
1 polymer ?
#
loop_
_entity_poly.entity_id
_entity_poly.type
_entity_poly.pdbx_seq_one_letter_code
_entity_poly.pdbx_strand_id
1 'polypeptide(L)'
;QGLSSCIFTTDLREAEAFQSAAGSDCGIANVNIGTSGAEIGGAFGGEKETGGGRESGSDSWRAYMRRQTNTVNYSRELPLAQGIVFD
;
A
#
# COMPACT_ATOMS: atom_id res chain seq x y z
N GLN A 1 -5.54 11.61 14.75
CA GLN A 1 -5.99 10.28 14.25
C GLN A 1 -6.46 10.36 12.79
N GLY A 2 -6.30 9.27 12.01
CA GLY A 2 -6.62 9.18 10.57
C GLY A 2 -7.04 7.77 10.12
N LEU A 3 -7.89 7.10 10.92
CA LEU A 3 -8.29 5.71 10.66
C LEU A 3 -9.34 5.59 9.56
N SER A 4 -10.54 6.12 9.79
CA SER A 4 -11.69 5.96 8.91
C SER A 4 -12.54 7.21 8.87
N SER A 5 -13.17 7.45 7.72
CA SER A 5 -14.03 8.59 7.44
C SER A 5 -15.18 8.15 6.53
N CYS A 6 -16.31 8.86 6.57
CA CYS A 6 -17.41 8.62 5.66
C CYS A 6 -18.13 9.91 5.25
N ILE A 7 -18.71 9.89 4.06
CA ILE A 7 -19.63 10.92 3.58
C ILE A 7 -20.96 10.27 3.15
N PHE A 8 -22.07 10.97 3.38
CA PHE A 8 -23.38 10.59 2.87
C PHE A 8 -23.83 11.64 1.86
N THR A 9 -23.87 11.25 0.58
CA THR A 9 -24.21 12.17 -0.51
C THR A 9 -24.81 11.42 -1.69
N THR A 10 -25.64 12.12 -2.46
CA THR A 10 -26.15 11.68 -3.76
C THR A 10 -25.48 12.44 -4.92
N ASP A 11 -24.63 13.43 -4.64
CA ASP A 11 -23.85 14.14 -5.66
C ASP A 11 -22.58 13.36 -5.99
N LEU A 12 -22.48 12.90 -7.24
CA LEU A 12 -21.34 12.14 -7.73
C LEU A 12 -20.01 12.91 -7.61
N ARG A 13 -20.03 14.24 -7.81
CA ARG A 13 -18.81 15.06 -7.75
C ARG A 13 -18.31 15.18 -6.32
N GLU A 14 -19.21 15.24 -5.36
CA GLU A 14 -18.86 15.30 -3.94
C GLU A 14 -18.27 13.96 -3.47
N ALA A 15 -18.87 12.83 -3.86
CA ALA A 15 -18.35 11.50 -3.58
C ALA A 15 -16.92 11.31 -4.15
N GLU A 16 -16.72 11.65 -5.43
CA GLU A 16 -15.41 11.53 -6.08
C GLU A 16 -14.39 12.50 -5.49
N ALA A 17 -14.78 13.74 -5.18
CA ALA A 17 -13.89 14.70 -4.52
C ALA A 17 -13.45 14.18 -3.14
N PHE A 18 -14.37 13.58 -2.37
CA PHE A 18 -14.09 13.00 -1.07
C PHE A 18 -13.10 11.82 -1.13
N GLN A 19 -13.13 11.01 -2.18
CA GLN A 19 -12.20 9.88 -2.38
C GLN A 19 -10.91 10.25 -3.13
N SER A 20 -10.83 11.47 -3.66
CA SER A 20 -9.66 11.96 -4.39
C SER A 20 -8.46 12.26 -3.49
N ALA A 21 -7.31 12.53 -4.10
CA ALA A 21 -6.10 12.95 -3.39
C ALA A 21 -6.25 14.28 -2.61
N ALA A 22 -7.28 15.09 -2.91
CA ALA A 22 -7.60 16.32 -2.19
C ALA A 22 -8.71 16.14 -1.13
N GLY A 23 -9.28 14.93 -1.02
CA GLY A 23 -10.39 14.60 -0.15
C GLY A 23 -9.95 14.07 1.21
N SER A 24 -10.55 12.95 1.62
CA SER A 24 -10.24 12.31 2.90
C SER A 24 -8.76 11.93 3.00
N ASP A 25 -8.20 12.15 4.19
CA ASP A 25 -6.83 11.79 4.55
C ASP A 25 -6.76 10.59 5.51
N CYS A 26 -7.85 9.81 5.59
CA CYS A 26 -7.92 8.57 6.35
C CYS A 26 -7.49 7.36 5.51
N GLY A 27 -7.10 6.26 6.17
CA GLY A 27 -6.81 5.00 5.48
C GLY A 27 -8.05 4.31 4.90
N ILE A 28 -9.24 4.63 5.43
CA ILE A 28 -10.54 4.17 4.94
C ILE A 28 -11.44 5.39 4.67
N ALA A 29 -11.97 5.48 3.44
CA ALA A 29 -12.83 6.57 2.98
C ALA A 29 -14.10 6.01 2.32
N ASN A 30 -15.21 6.08 3.06
CA ASN A 30 -16.48 5.45 2.71
C ASN A 30 -17.49 6.45 2.14
N VAL A 31 -18.31 6.00 1.19
CA VAL A 31 -19.45 6.77 0.65
C VAL A 31 -20.73 5.99 0.90
N ASN A 32 -21.71 6.63 1.56
CA ASN A 32 -23.02 6.07 1.89
C ASN A 32 -22.98 4.79 2.76
N ILE A 33 -21.87 4.55 3.46
CA ILE A 33 -21.72 3.57 4.54
C ILE A 33 -20.91 4.21 5.67
N GLY A 34 -21.23 3.89 6.92
CA GLY A 34 -20.57 4.49 8.09
C GLY A 34 -19.08 4.17 8.21
N THR A 35 -18.41 4.78 9.18
CA THR A 35 -16.95 4.63 9.40
C THR A 35 -16.50 3.21 9.75
N SER A 36 -17.42 2.34 10.17
CA SER A 36 -17.15 0.91 10.42
C SER A 36 -17.22 0.02 9.17
N GLY A 37 -17.54 0.58 8.00
CA GLY A 37 -17.58 -0.17 6.74
C GLY A 37 -16.18 -0.60 6.32
N ALA A 38 -15.83 -1.85 6.60
CA ALA A 38 -14.61 -2.51 6.17
C ALA A 38 -14.84 -4.03 6.11
N GLU A 39 -14.07 -4.74 5.29
CA GLU A 39 -14.17 -6.19 5.16
C GLU A 39 -12.78 -6.84 4.98
N ILE A 40 -12.73 -8.17 5.14
CA ILE A 40 -11.49 -8.96 5.15
C ILE A 40 -10.69 -8.86 3.84
N GLY A 41 -11.32 -8.51 2.72
CA GLY A 41 -10.65 -8.37 1.42
C GLY A 41 -9.77 -7.11 1.31
N GLY A 42 -10.06 -6.07 2.10
CA GLY A 42 -9.37 -4.79 2.07
C GLY A 42 -8.18 -4.72 3.03
N ALA A 43 -7.19 -3.88 2.70
CA ALA A 43 -6.14 -3.51 3.65
C ALA A 43 -6.75 -2.62 4.76
N PHE A 44 -6.74 -3.08 6.00
CA PHE A 44 -7.31 -2.36 7.14
C PHE A 44 -6.23 -1.57 7.89
N GLY A 45 -6.43 -0.28 8.11
CA GLY A 45 -5.51 0.56 8.88
C GLY A 45 -5.67 2.04 8.54
N GLY A 46 -4.84 2.90 9.13
CA GLY A 46 -5.00 4.34 9.01
C GLY A 46 -3.70 5.11 9.00
N GLU A 47 -3.82 6.41 8.72
CA GLU A 47 -2.71 7.33 8.55
C GLU A 47 -2.47 8.20 9.80
N LYS A 48 -1.45 9.07 9.74
CA LYS A 48 -1.09 10.02 10.81
C LYS A 48 -0.79 9.28 12.13
N GLU A 49 -1.34 9.76 13.24
CA GLU A 49 -1.24 9.12 14.56
C GLU A 49 -1.86 7.72 14.64
N THR A 50 -2.58 7.26 13.62
CA THR A 50 -3.03 5.87 13.54
C THR A 50 -1.88 4.91 13.18
N GLY A 51 -0.75 5.42 12.67
CA GLY A 51 0.52 4.69 12.62
C GLY A 51 0.90 4.07 11.28
N GLY A 52 0.09 4.24 10.22
CA GLY A 52 0.44 3.86 8.84
C GLY A 52 0.42 2.36 8.54
N GLY A 53 0.23 1.50 9.53
CA GLY A 53 0.13 0.06 9.36
C GLY A 53 -1.07 -0.36 8.50
N ARG A 54 -0.99 -1.56 7.93
CA ARG A 54 -2.10 -2.22 7.22
C ARG A 54 -2.15 -3.71 7.59
N GLU A 55 -3.37 -4.22 7.74
CA GLU A 55 -3.67 -5.59 8.16
C GLU A 55 -4.72 -6.24 7.23
N SER A 56 -4.87 -7.55 7.37
CA SER A 56 -5.86 -8.36 6.65
C SER A 56 -5.60 -8.47 5.14
N GLY A 57 -6.39 -7.80 4.30
CA GLY A 57 -6.41 -8.02 2.86
C GLY A 57 -5.32 -7.30 2.07
N SER A 58 -5.51 -7.25 0.73
CA SER A 58 -4.52 -6.73 -0.23
C SER A 58 -3.14 -7.38 -0.07
N ASP A 59 -2.08 -6.58 -0.12
CA ASP A 59 -0.70 -6.99 0.06
C ASP A 59 -0.16 -6.72 1.48
N SER A 60 -1.05 -6.57 2.48
CA SER A 60 -0.68 -6.38 3.89
C SER A 60 0.23 -7.50 4.42
N TRP A 61 0.12 -8.71 3.88
CA TRP A 61 1.01 -9.83 4.19
C TRP A 61 2.50 -9.51 3.93
N ARG A 62 2.81 -8.58 3.03
CA ARG A 62 4.19 -8.16 2.73
C ARG A 62 4.88 -7.54 3.93
N ALA A 63 4.16 -6.92 4.87
CA ALA A 63 4.72 -6.37 6.09
C ALA A 63 5.29 -7.44 7.03
N TYR A 64 4.81 -8.68 6.90
CA TYR A 64 5.24 -9.84 7.69
C TYR A 64 6.31 -10.68 6.96
N MET A 65 6.79 -10.22 5.80
CA MET A 65 7.82 -10.87 5.01
C MET A 65 8.94 -9.90 4.66
N ARG A 66 10.12 -10.42 4.32
CA ARG A 66 11.25 -9.62 3.82
C ARG A 66 11.45 -9.81 2.32
N ARG A 67 11.40 -8.72 1.55
CA ARG A 67 11.70 -8.75 0.11
C ARG A 67 13.21 -8.85 -0.11
N GLN A 68 13.64 -9.72 -1.02
CA GLN A 68 15.04 -9.81 -1.49
C GLN A 68 15.07 -9.80 -3.01
N THR A 69 16.08 -9.15 -3.57
CA THR A 69 16.35 -9.16 -5.02
C THR A 69 17.63 -9.96 -5.25
N ASN A 70 17.51 -11.09 -5.94
CA ASN A 70 18.60 -12.03 -6.14
C ASN A 70 18.95 -12.10 -7.62
N THR A 71 20.23 -11.98 -7.95
CA THR A 71 20.74 -12.23 -9.30
C THR A 71 21.54 -13.52 -9.28
N VAL A 72 21.21 -14.45 -10.17
CA VAL A 72 21.94 -15.72 -10.32
C VAL A 72 22.50 -15.78 -11.73
N ASN A 73 23.82 -15.73 -11.86
CA ASN A 73 24.53 -15.95 -13.12
C ASN A 73 24.84 -17.45 -13.27
N TYR A 74 24.23 -18.11 -14.27
CA TYR A 74 24.45 -19.53 -14.56
C TYR A 74 25.54 -19.78 -15.63
N SER A 75 26.17 -18.73 -16.14
CA SER A 75 27.30 -18.88 -17.07
C SER A 75 28.57 -19.32 -16.34
N ARG A 76 29.57 -19.75 -17.10
CA ARG A 76 30.94 -19.96 -16.59
C ARG A 76 31.77 -18.67 -16.63
N GLU A 77 31.15 -17.55 -17.03
CA GLU A 77 31.82 -16.28 -17.24
C GLU A 77 31.71 -15.43 -15.98
N LEU A 78 32.86 -14.93 -15.53
CA LEU A 78 32.94 -13.90 -14.50
C LEU A 78 33.50 -12.65 -15.18
N PRO A 79 32.68 -11.60 -15.40
CA PRO A 79 33.18 -10.39 -16.02
C PRO A 79 34.24 -9.77 -15.09
N LEU A 80 35.49 -9.79 -15.53
CA LEU A 80 36.59 -9.17 -14.82
C LEU A 80 36.54 -7.66 -15.07
N ALA A 81 36.51 -6.90 -13.98
CA ALA A 81 36.56 -5.45 -14.07
C ALA A 81 37.87 -5.03 -14.74
N GLN A 82 37.79 -4.05 -15.66
CA GLN A 82 38.95 -3.38 -16.28
C GLN A 82 39.88 -4.28 -17.12
N GLY A 83 39.44 -5.47 -17.54
CA GLY A 83 40.21 -6.35 -18.43
C GLY A 83 41.44 -7.01 -17.77
N ILE A 84 41.51 -6.99 -16.43
CA ILE A 84 42.54 -7.69 -15.66
C ILE A 84 42.31 -9.20 -15.78
N VAL A 85 43.36 -10.00 -16.00
CA VAL A 85 43.31 -11.47 -16.09
C VAL A 85 43.89 -12.08 -14.81
N PHE A 86 43.18 -13.02 -14.21
CA PHE A 86 43.68 -13.85 -13.10
C PHE A 86 43.92 -15.27 -13.64
N ASP A 87 45.13 -15.80 -13.44
CA ASP A 87 45.58 -17.15 -13.86
C ASP A 87 45.53 -18.13 -12.66
#